data_AF-A0A1G2FYG0-F1
#
_entry.id   AF-A0A1G2FYG0-F1
#
_cell.length_a   1.000
_cell.length_b   1.000
_cell.length_c   1.000
_cell.angle_alpha   90.00
_cell.angle_beta   90.00
_cell.angle_gamma   90.00
#
_symmetry.space_group_name_H-M   'P 1'
#
loop_
_entity.id
_entity.type
_entity.pdbx_description
1 polymer ?
#
loop_
_entity_poly.entity_id
_entity_poly.type
_entity_poly.pdbx_seq_one_letter_code
_entity_poly.pdbx_strand_id
1 'polypeptide(L)' 'MKENIKKFGIVLWLAAFFTYVGGFAALSYGRDFLGIGWQVWFWNSLLLGVLAIGVKLGVLIEE' A
#
# COMPACT_ATOMS: atom_id res chain seq x y z
N MET A 1 5.95 -7.97 -20.91
CA MET A 1 6.60 -7.38 -19.72
C MET A 1 5.79 -6.20 -19.15
N LYS A 2 5.40 -5.20 -19.96
CA LYS A 2 4.54 -4.07 -19.54
C LYS A 2 3.23 -4.47 -18.83
N GLU A 3 2.54 -5.48 -19.34
CA GLU A 3 1.27 -5.94 -18.75
C GLU A 3 1.44 -6.54 -17.34
N ASN A 4 2.58 -7.18 -17.07
CA ASN A 4 2.91 -7.74 -15.76
C ASN A 4 3.23 -6.62 -14.76
N ILE A 5 3.88 -5.53 -15.19
CA ILE A 5 4.16 -4.35 -14.37
C ILE A 5 2.85 -3.61 -14.02
N LYS A 6 1.94 -3.45 -15.00
CA LYS A 6 0.60 -2.88 -14.76
C LYS A 6 -0.19 -3.72 -13.73
N LYS A 7 -0.20 -5.05 -13.88
CA LYS A 7 -0.84 -5.97 -12.91
C LYS A 7 -0.20 -5.88 -11.52
N PHE A 8 1.13 -5.84 -11.44
CA PHE A 8 1.86 -5.69 -10.19
C PHE A 8 1.56 -4.36 -9.48
N GLY A 9 1.48 -3.26 -10.22
CA GLY A 9 1.09 -1.95 -9.68
C GLY A 9 -0.32 -1.94 -9.08
N ILE A 10 -1.27 -2.63 -9.71
CA ILE A 10 -2.64 -2.78 -9.18
C ILE A 10 -2.64 -3.59 -7.88
N VAL A 11 -1.87 -4.69 -7.82
CA VAL A 11 -1.76 -5.52 -6.61
C VAL A 11 -1.12 -4.73 -5.46
N LEU A 12 -0.05 -3.99 -5.72
CA LEU A 12 0.59 -3.10 -4.74
C LEU A 12 -0.36 -2.03 -4.23
N TRP A 13 -1.15 -1.43 -5.12
CA TRP A 13 -2.13 -0.42 -4.75
C TRP A 13 -3.25 -0.99 -3.87
N LEU A 14 -3.79 -2.16 -4.22
CA LEU A 14 -4.78 -2.86 -3.40
C LEU A 14 -4.21 -3.24 -2.04
N ALA A 15 -2.99 -3.77 -1.99
CA ALA A 15 -2.31 -4.10 -0.74
C ALA A 15 -2.11 -2.86 0.15
N ALA A 16 -1.66 -1.74 -0.43
CA ALA A 16 -1.52 -0.46 0.28
C ALA A 16 -2.88 0.01 0.83
N PHE A 17 -3.94 -0.07 0.02
CA PHE A 17 -5.29 0.33 0.42
C PHE A 17 -5.85 -0.52 1.57
N PHE A 18 -5.80 -1.84 1.47
CA PHE A 18 -6.27 -2.73 2.54
C PHE A 18 -5.45 -2.60 3.81
N THR A 19 -4.13 -2.40 3.67
CA THR A 19 -3.27 -2.15 4.81
C THR A 19 -3.70 -0.87 5.50
N TYR A 20 -3.87 0.24 4.76
CA TYR A 20 -4.29 1.55 5.26
C TYR A 20 -5.67 1.55 5.92
N VAL A 21 -6.67 0.96 5.26
CA VAL A 21 -8.04 0.88 5.81
C VAL A 21 -8.07 -0.03 7.03
N GLY A 22 -7.38 -1.17 6.97
CA GLY A 22 -7.34 -2.14 8.06
C GLY A 22 -6.76 -1.56 9.34
N GLY A 23 -5.61 -0.87 9.27
CA GLY A 23 -5.05 -0.27 10.47
C GLY A 23 -5.72 1.03 10.89
N PHE A 24 -6.37 1.78 9.99
CA PHE A 24 -7.25 2.86 10.40
C PHE A 24 -8.44 2.33 11.22
N ALA A 25 -9.03 1.21 10.80
CA ALA A 25 -10.07 0.53 11.55
C ALA A 25 -9.54 0.06 12.92
N ALA A 26 -8.39 -0.61 12.98
CA ALA A 26 -7.81 -1.06 14.25
C ALA A 26 -7.49 0.09 15.21
N LEU A 27 -6.94 1.20 14.70
CA LEU A 27 -6.71 2.42 15.48
C LEU A 27 -8.02 2.95 16.08
N SER A 28 -9.10 2.95 15.28
CA SER A 28 -10.42 3.40 15.73
C SER A 28 -11.00 2.53 16.85
N TYR A 29 -10.59 1.25 16.93
CA TYR A 29 -10.94 0.34 18.02
C TYR A 29 -9.92 0.32 19.17
N GLY A 30 -8.87 1.17 19.13
CA GLY A 30 -7.80 1.20 20.12
C GLY A 30 -6.98 -0.10 20.18
N ARG A 31 -6.94 -0.86 19.07
CA ARG A 31 -6.23 -2.15 18.97
C ARG A 31 -5.06 -2.05 18.02
N ASP A 32 -4.06 -2.89 18.26
CA ASP A 32 -2.97 -3.08 17.32
C ASP A 32 -3.47 -3.82 16.07
N PHE A 33 -3.07 -3.34 14.89
CA PHE A 33 -3.41 -4.01 13.64
C PHE A 33 -2.43 -5.16 13.40
N LEU A 34 -2.93 -6.40 13.41
CA LEU A 34 -2.10 -7.61 13.23
C LEU A 34 -0.96 -7.74 14.25
N GLY A 35 -1.12 -7.17 15.45
CA GLY A 35 -0.06 -7.16 16.48
C GLY A 35 1.10 -6.22 16.18
N ILE A 36 0.96 -5.34 15.19
CA ILE A 36 1.94 -4.31 14.82
C ILE A 36 1.46 -2.97 15.39
N GLY A 37 2.34 -2.29 16.13
CA GLY A 37 2.05 -0.96 16.67
C GLY A 37 1.76 0.07 15.56
N TRP A 38 0.89 1.02 15.87
CA TRP A 38 0.39 2.07 14.94
C TRP A 38 1.48 2.72 14.09
N GLN A 39 2.61 3.13 14.69
CA GLN A 39 3.69 3.80 13.96
C GLN A 39 4.30 2.90 12.89
N VAL A 40 4.64 1.66 13.24
CA VAL A 40 5.28 0.71 12.31
C VAL A 40 4.31 0.37 11.18
N TRP A 41 3.04 0.19 11.50
CA TRP A 41 2.00 -0.03 10.50
C TRP A 41 1.86 1.15 9.53
N PHE A 42 1.80 2.39 10.06
CA PHE A 42 1.64 3.61 9.25
C PHE A 42 2.79 3.74 8.24
N TRP A 43 4.04 3.54 8.70
CA TRP A 43 5.21 3.58 7.83
C TRP A 43 5.19 2.49 6.76
N ASN A 44 4.75 1.26 7.08
CA ASN A 44 4.60 0.19 6.09
C ASN A 44 3.54 0.51 5.04
N SER A 45 2.39 1.03 5.47
CA SER A 45 1.32 1.44 4.55
C SER A 45 1.74 2.59 3.64
N LEU A 46 2.51 3.54 4.18
CA LEU A 46 3.04 4.67 3.42
C LEU A 46 4.07 4.21 2.37
N LEU A 47 5.00 3.33 2.75
CA LEU A 47 5.99 2.72 1.84
C LEU A 47 5.31 1.98 0.68
N LEU A 48 4.31 1.15 0.98
CA LEU A 48 3.53 0.45 -0.05
C LEU A 48 2.79 1.42 -0.97
N GLY A 49 2.23 2.50 -0.42
CA GLY A 49 1.59 3.56 -1.21
C GLY A 49 2.56 4.27 -2.15
N VAL A 50 3.75 4.65 -1.68
CA VAL A 50 4.81 5.27 -2.49
C VAL A 50 5.28 4.33 -3.60
N LEU A 51 5.47 3.04 -3.29
CA LEU A 51 5.84 2.03 -4.28
C LEU A 51 4.75 1.85 -5.35
N ALA A 52 3.48 1.81 -4.94
CA ALA A 52 2.35 1.72 -5.88
C ALA A 52 2.29 2.94 -6.81
N ILE A 53 2.50 4.15 -6.28
CA ILE A 53 2.56 5.39 -7.07
C ILE A 53 3.78 5.37 -8.02
N GLY A 54 4.95 4.97 -7.53
CA GLY A 54 6.17 4.87 -8.33
C GLY A 54 6.02 3.90 -9.52
N VAL A 55 5.39 2.74 -9.31
CA VAL A 55 5.07 1.81 -10.39
C VAL A 55 4.09 2.43 -11.38
N LYS A 56 3.07 3.15 -10.90
CA LYS A 56 2.09 3.82 -11.77
C LYS A 56 2.71 4.94 -12.60
N LEU A 57 3.61 5.73 -12.02
CA LEU A 57 4.35 6.79 -12.71
C LEU A 57 5.37 6.22 -13.71
N GLY A 58 6.10 5.16 -13.34
CA GLY A 58 7.02 4.49 -14.26
C GLY A 58 6.30 3.92 -15.48
N VAL A 59 5.11 3.34 -15.27
CA VAL A 59 4.25 2.89 -16.37
C VAL A 59 3.81 4.03 -17.28
N LEU A 60 3.50 5.22 -16.73
CA LEU A 60 3.06 6.40 -17.50
C LEU A 60 4.19 7.08 -18.27
N ILE A 61 5.44 7.00 -17.79
CA ILE A 61 6.62 7.60 -18.45
C ILE A 61 7.11 6.71 -19.61
N GLU A 62 6.91 5.40 -19.52
CA GLU A 62 7.26 4.44 -20.58
C GLU A 62 6.18 4.29 -21.67
N GLU A 63 5.09 5.06 -21.61
CA GLU A 63 3.97 5.07 -22.57
C GLU A 63 4.08 6.28 -23.51
#